data_AF-A0A6P0WZA3-F1
#
_entry.id   AF-A0A6P0WZA3-F1
#
_cell.length_a   1.000
_cell.length_b   1.000
_cell.length_c   1.000
_cell.angle_alpha   90.00
_cell.angle_beta   90.00
_cell.angle_gamma   90.00
#
_symmetry.space_group_name_H-M   'P 1'
#
loop_
_entity.id
_entity.type
_entity.pdbx_description
1 polymer ?
#
loop_
_entity_poly.entity_id
_entity_poly.type
_entity_poly.pdbx_seq_one_letter_code
_entity_poly.pdbx_strand_id
1 'polypeptide(L)'
;MLSLDKLINTYPKQLCLELSPQAQAQAWQQVHNYSNDVARWRAYVNYLCLHGFVDWLQEEPDFQEEKLSIWPNNQANSGIWEVVNGCAIELGDTRLVLIPSETTDLEPFCVPAEWVDIPSWAADYYLAVQMNLEGDEDWLRIWGFTTYDKLKQGKKDQLQHSYSLDSQDLIESLNILWVGREVCPEEKPTVAPLPTLATQQAEQLLAQLSQPTPYSPRLTIPFEQWAALLANEQWRQQLYQQRLRQSRIATPSQPPVSLRQWLEGIVE
;
A
#
# COMPACT_ATOMS: atom_id res chain seq x y z
N MET A 1 2.27 -0.70 24.18
CA MET A 1 2.07 0.34 23.15
C MET A 1 2.29 1.73 23.72
N LEU A 2 2.65 2.70 22.87
CA LEU A 2 2.54 4.13 23.17
C LEU A 2 1.08 4.56 22.90
N SER A 3 0.47 5.33 23.82
CA SER A 3 -0.83 5.95 23.57
C SER A 3 -0.72 7.08 22.54
N LEU A 4 -1.83 7.42 21.90
CA LEU A 4 -1.91 8.47 20.89
C LEU A 4 -1.45 9.83 21.45
N ASP A 5 -1.91 10.20 22.65
CA ASP A 5 -1.49 11.43 23.33
C ASP A 5 0.02 11.49 23.53
N LYS A 6 0.65 10.37 23.89
CA LYS A 6 2.09 10.32 24.08
C LYS A 6 2.83 10.47 22.75
N LEU A 7 2.29 9.91 21.66
CA LEU A 7 2.85 10.08 20.32
C LEU A 7 2.80 11.53 19.86
N ILE A 8 1.65 12.18 19.99
CA ILE A 8 1.47 13.60 19.62
C ILE A 8 2.46 14.48 20.38
N ASN A 9 2.61 14.25 21.69
CA ASN A 9 3.54 15.01 22.53
C ASN A 9 5.02 14.73 22.21
N THR A 10 5.36 13.49 21.82
CA THR A 10 6.74 13.11 21.52
C THR A 10 7.16 13.58 20.13
N TYR A 11 6.24 13.57 19.16
CA TYR A 11 6.50 13.86 17.75
C TYR A 11 5.56 14.95 17.22
N PRO A 12 5.65 16.19 17.72
CA PRO A 12 4.67 17.25 17.42
C PRO A 12 4.69 17.73 15.97
N LYS A 13 5.68 17.34 15.18
CA LYS A 13 5.78 17.66 13.74
C LYS A 13 5.11 16.62 12.84
N GLN A 14 4.81 15.44 13.39
CA GLN A 14 4.25 14.32 12.66
C GLN A 14 2.72 14.36 12.78
N LEU A 15 2.04 13.91 11.72
CA LEU A 15 0.58 13.79 11.76
C LEU A 15 0.21 12.50 12.48
N CYS A 16 -0.62 12.58 13.53
CA CYS A 16 -1.17 11.41 14.21
C CYS A 16 -2.70 11.51 14.20
N LEU A 17 -3.38 10.47 13.73
CA LEU A 17 -4.83 10.41 13.61
C LEU A 17 -5.36 9.19 14.36
N GLU A 18 -6.47 9.36 15.08
CA GLU A 18 -7.20 8.26 15.68
C GLU A 18 -8.01 7.51 14.60
N LEU A 19 -8.04 6.17 14.69
CA LEU A 19 -8.82 5.32 13.81
C LEU A 19 -10.08 4.84 14.55
N SER A 20 -11.21 5.46 14.23
CA SER A 20 -12.48 5.11 14.89
C SER A 20 -12.88 3.64 14.64
N PRO A 21 -13.54 2.97 15.62
CA PRO A 21 -14.08 1.63 15.41
C PRO A 21 -15.09 1.54 14.26
N GLN A 22 -15.78 2.65 13.95
CA GLN A 22 -16.68 2.72 12.80
C GLN A 22 -15.92 2.66 11.49
N ALA A 23 -14.81 3.40 11.35
CA ALA A 23 -13.96 3.37 10.16
C ALA A 23 -13.39 1.96 9.94
N GLN A 24 -12.99 1.28 11.01
CA GLN A 24 -12.53 -0.12 10.96
C GLN A 24 -13.62 -1.09 10.52
N ALA A 25 -14.81 -0.99 11.10
CA ALA A 25 -15.94 -1.83 10.68
C ALA A 25 -16.30 -1.62 9.21
N GLN A 26 -16.28 -0.36 8.73
CA GLN A 26 -16.51 -0.02 7.33
C GLN A 26 -15.40 -0.58 6.43
N ALA A 27 -14.13 -0.41 6.79
CA ALA A 27 -12.99 -0.94 6.05
C ALA A 27 -13.07 -2.46 5.92
N TRP A 28 -13.37 -3.16 7.01
CA TRP A 28 -13.52 -4.61 7.01
C TRP A 28 -14.66 -5.07 6.09
N GLN A 29 -15.74 -4.28 6.01
CA GLN A 29 -16.84 -4.54 5.09
C GLN A 29 -16.49 -4.31 3.61
N GLN A 30 -15.50 -3.48 3.30
CA GLN A 30 -15.07 -3.28 1.92
C GLN A 30 -14.12 -4.38 1.44
N VAL A 31 -13.40 -5.05 2.34
CA VAL A 31 -12.31 -5.98 1.97
C VAL A 31 -12.70 -7.46 2.01
N HIS A 32 -13.89 -7.83 1.54
CA HIS A 32 -14.32 -9.24 1.58
C HIS A 32 -13.69 -10.13 0.51
N ASN A 33 -13.35 -9.57 -0.66
CA ASN A 33 -12.97 -10.37 -1.83
C ASN A 33 -11.48 -10.21 -2.16
N TYR A 34 -10.65 -11.08 -1.60
CA TYR A 34 -9.23 -11.22 -1.91
C TYR A 34 -8.83 -12.69 -2.00
N SER A 35 -7.75 -13.00 -2.69
CA SER A 35 -7.39 -14.40 -2.97
C SER A 35 -6.88 -15.17 -1.75
N ASN A 36 -6.36 -14.48 -0.74
CA ASN A 36 -5.87 -15.06 0.50
C ASN A 36 -5.93 -14.03 1.65
N ASP A 37 -5.71 -14.49 2.87
CA ASP A 37 -5.80 -13.65 4.07
C ASP A 37 -4.75 -12.54 4.09
N VAL A 38 -3.55 -12.78 3.55
CA VAL A 38 -2.48 -11.77 3.47
C VAL A 38 -2.87 -10.61 2.55
N ALA A 39 -3.44 -10.91 1.38
CA ALA A 39 -3.96 -9.92 0.45
C ALA A 39 -5.14 -9.15 1.05
N ARG A 40 -6.03 -9.87 1.75
CA ARG A 40 -7.17 -9.28 2.45
C ARG A 40 -6.74 -8.31 3.54
N TRP A 41 -5.78 -8.71 4.37
CA TRP A 41 -5.23 -7.87 5.44
C TRP A 41 -4.53 -6.64 4.88
N ARG A 42 -3.69 -6.81 3.84
CA ARG A 42 -3.06 -5.68 3.16
C ARG A 42 -4.09 -4.68 2.63
N ALA A 43 -5.15 -5.17 2.00
CA ALA A 43 -6.22 -4.32 1.52
C ALA A 43 -6.92 -3.58 2.66
N TYR A 44 -7.14 -4.22 3.81
CA TYR A 44 -7.73 -3.59 4.99
C TYR A 44 -6.85 -2.43 5.51
N VAL A 45 -5.56 -2.68 5.69
CA VAL A 45 -4.58 -1.69 6.14
C VAL A 45 -4.48 -0.53 5.15
N ASN A 46 -4.38 -0.82 3.84
CA ASN A 46 -4.35 0.22 2.81
C ASN A 46 -5.65 1.04 2.77
N TYR A 47 -6.81 0.39 2.96
CA TYR A 47 -8.10 1.08 3.00
C TYR A 47 -8.17 2.04 4.18
N LEU A 48 -7.81 1.59 5.39
CA LEU A 48 -7.80 2.43 6.58
C LEU A 48 -6.82 3.59 6.46
N CYS A 49 -5.60 3.33 5.96
CA CYS A 49 -4.60 4.36 5.71
C CYS A 49 -5.12 5.41 4.72
N LEU A 50 -5.66 4.96 3.59
CA LEU A 50 -6.20 5.82 2.54
C LEU A 50 -7.34 6.71 3.07
N HIS A 51 -8.35 6.09 3.67
CA HIS A 51 -9.55 6.80 4.08
C HIS A 51 -9.32 7.66 5.31
N GLY A 52 -8.52 7.20 6.28
CA GLY A 52 -8.14 8.03 7.43
C GLY A 52 -7.40 9.30 7.00
N PHE A 53 -6.50 9.20 6.00
CA PHE A 53 -5.80 10.39 5.49
C PHE A 53 -6.69 11.28 4.62
N VAL A 54 -7.55 10.70 3.77
CA VAL A 54 -8.50 11.45 2.94
C VAL A 54 -9.49 12.21 3.81
N ASP A 55 -10.04 11.57 4.86
CA ASP A 55 -10.99 12.20 5.78
C ASP A 55 -10.32 13.38 6.49
N TRP A 56 -9.07 13.22 6.97
CA TRP A 56 -8.31 14.32 7.55
C TRP A 56 -8.10 15.47 6.55
N LEU A 57 -7.67 15.20 5.32
CA LEU A 57 -7.49 16.24 4.30
C LEU A 57 -8.80 17.00 4.00
N GLN A 58 -9.95 16.34 4.04
CA GLN A 58 -11.24 16.98 3.79
C GLN A 58 -11.71 17.89 4.93
N GLU A 59 -11.27 17.62 6.16
CA GLU A 59 -11.58 18.44 7.33
C GLU A 59 -10.70 19.70 7.42
N GLU A 60 -9.50 19.65 6.85
CA GLU A 60 -8.54 20.76 6.84
C GLU A 60 -8.99 21.91 5.89
N PRO A 61 -9.16 23.15 6.40
CA PRO A 61 -9.66 24.28 5.62
C PRO A 61 -8.81 24.59 4.37
N ASP A 62 -7.49 24.42 4.48
CA ASP A 62 -6.53 24.76 3.42
C ASP A 62 -6.70 23.88 2.16
N PHE A 63 -7.34 22.71 2.29
CA PHE A 63 -7.53 21.76 1.18
C PHE A 63 -8.97 21.71 0.63
N GLN A 64 -9.90 22.51 1.16
CA GLN A 64 -11.32 22.46 0.74
C GLN A 64 -11.55 22.85 -0.73
N GLU A 65 -10.70 23.72 -1.27
CA GLU A 65 -10.77 24.16 -2.66
C GLU A 65 -9.92 23.28 -3.60
N GLU A 66 -9.08 22.39 -3.05
CA GLU A 66 -8.23 21.51 -3.83
C GLU A 66 -9.03 20.34 -4.43
N LYS A 67 -8.69 19.97 -5.67
CA LYS A 67 -9.25 18.79 -6.31
C LYS A 67 -8.60 17.53 -5.72
N LEU A 68 -9.22 16.97 -4.70
CA LEU A 68 -8.85 15.71 -4.10
C LEU A 68 -9.55 14.53 -4.79
N SER A 69 -8.79 13.50 -5.18
CA SER A 69 -9.33 12.25 -5.68
C SER A 69 -8.47 11.05 -5.33
N ILE A 70 -9.11 9.88 -5.20
CA ILE A 70 -8.42 8.61 -4.94
C ILE A 70 -7.96 8.02 -6.27
N TRP A 71 -6.69 7.65 -6.36
CA TRP A 71 -6.11 7.05 -7.56
C TRP A 71 -5.93 5.52 -7.40
N PRO A 72 -6.18 4.73 -8.46
CA PRO A 72 -6.78 5.10 -9.75
C PRO A 72 -8.31 5.29 -9.65
N ASN A 73 -8.94 4.67 -8.64
CA ASN A 73 -10.28 4.89 -8.08
C ASN A 73 -10.57 3.75 -7.09
N ASN A 74 -11.60 3.88 -6.24
CA ASN A 74 -11.91 2.87 -5.21
C ASN A 74 -12.14 1.46 -5.74
N GLN A 75 -12.76 1.29 -6.91
CA GLN A 75 -13.03 -0.04 -7.46
C GLN A 75 -11.78 -0.71 -8.04
N ALA A 76 -10.90 0.10 -8.64
CA ALA A 76 -9.66 -0.38 -9.25
C ALA A 76 -8.55 -0.69 -8.23
N ASN A 77 -8.65 -0.15 -6.99
CA ASN A 77 -7.72 -0.41 -5.89
C ASN A 77 -7.61 -1.89 -5.51
N SER A 78 -8.69 -2.66 -5.60
CA SER A 78 -8.67 -4.07 -5.22
C SER A 78 -7.65 -4.89 -6.01
N GLY A 79 -7.49 -4.60 -7.31
CA GLY A 79 -6.49 -5.27 -8.14
C GLY A 79 -5.05 -4.89 -7.81
N ILE A 80 -4.82 -3.70 -7.25
CA ILE A 80 -3.51 -3.26 -6.75
C ILE A 80 -3.25 -3.92 -5.40
N TRP A 81 -4.17 -3.77 -4.44
CA TRP A 81 -4.01 -4.25 -3.06
C TRP A 81 -3.95 -5.77 -2.92
N GLU A 82 -4.51 -6.49 -3.88
CA GLU A 82 -4.31 -7.93 -4.04
C GLU A 82 -2.82 -8.31 -4.02
N VAL A 83 -1.94 -7.46 -4.57
CA VAL A 83 -0.52 -7.81 -4.79
C VAL A 83 0.51 -6.79 -4.31
N VAL A 84 0.16 -5.52 -4.13
CA VAL A 84 1.06 -4.41 -3.76
C VAL A 84 0.58 -3.70 -2.49
N ASN A 85 1.52 -3.34 -1.61
CA ASN A 85 1.24 -2.51 -0.42
C ASN A 85 1.30 -1.03 -0.77
N GLY A 86 0.45 -0.21 -0.17
CA GLY A 86 0.34 1.23 -0.44
C GLY A 86 -0.92 1.64 -1.19
N CYS A 87 -1.23 2.92 -1.11
CA CYS A 87 -2.37 3.57 -1.76
C CYS A 87 -1.98 4.97 -2.23
N ALA A 88 -2.71 5.52 -3.20
CA ALA A 88 -2.38 6.82 -3.76
C ALA A 88 -3.60 7.73 -3.84
N ILE A 89 -3.33 9.03 -3.71
CA ILE A 89 -4.29 10.09 -3.95
C ILE A 89 -3.70 11.12 -4.90
N GLU A 90 -4.58 11.82 -5.60
CA GLU A 90 -4.25 12.99 -6.40
C GLU A 90 -4.85 14.22 -5.73
N LEU A 91 -4.00 15.21 -5.46
CA LEU A 91 -4.33 16.49 -4.87
C LEU A 91 -3.88 17.57 -5.86
N GLY A 92 -4.84 18.08 -6.65
CA GLY A 92 -4.54 18.91 -7.82
C GLY A 92 -3.73 18.13 -8.86
N ASP A 93 -2.52 18.62 -9.19
CA ASP A 93 -1.58 17.96 -10.09
C ASP A 93 -0.54 17.08 -9.36
N THR A 94 -0.59 17.03 -8.02
CA THR A 94 0.35 16.30 -7.18
C THR A 94 -0.22 14.93 -6.83
N ARG A 95 0.57 13.87 -7.04
CA ARG A 95 0.27 12.53 -6.55
C ARG A 95 1.06 12.24 -5.28
N LEU A 96 0.33 11.76 -4.27
CA LEU A 96 0.90 11.28 -3.02
C LEU A 96 0.67 9.78 -2.92
N VAL A 97 1.72 9.02 -2.58
CA VAL A 97 1.62 7.59 -2.27
C VAL A 97 1.86 7.39 -0.78
N LEU A 98 0.90 6.79 -0.09
CA LEU A 98 1.01 6.41 1.32
C LEU A 98 1.43 4.95 1.41
N ILE A 99 2.47 4.67 2.18
CA ILE A 99 2.97 3.31 2.42
C ILE A 99 2.76 2.98 3.91
N PRO A 100 1.69 2.23 4.23
CA PRO A 100 1.44 1.81 5.61
C PRO A 100 2.35 0.67 6.03
N SER A 101 2.77 0.73 7.28
CA SER A 101 3.45 -0.33 8.01
C SER A 101 2.87 -0.46 9.41
N GLU A 102 2.68 -1.70 9.86
CA GLU A 102 2.26 -2.02 11.22
C GLU A 102 3.48 -2.33 12.12
N THR A 103 4.70 -2.21 11.57
CA THR A 103 5.92 -2.51 12.31
C THR A 103 6.20 -1.44 13.37
N THR A 104 6.67 -1.88 14.54
CA THR A 104 7.24 -0.96 15.54
C THR A 104 8.62 -0.45 15.11
N ASP A 105 9.38 -1.29 14.39
CA ASP A 105 10.63 -0.90 13.76
C ASP A 105 10.33 -0.23 12.41
N LEU A 106 10.51 1.08 12.35
CA LEU A 106 10.12 1.91 11.22
C LEU A 106 11.22 2.10 10.19
N GLU A 107 12.42 1.60 10.49
CA GLU A 107 13.60 1.82 9.67
C GLU A 107 14.09 0.52 9.02
N PRO A 108 14.45 0.56 7.72
CA PRO A 108 14.34 1.70 6.82
C PRO A 108 12.92 1.88 6.24
N PHE A 109 12.58 3.09 5.82
CA PHE A 109 11.35 3.35 5.06
C PHE A 109 11.42 2.66 3.71
N CYS A 110 10.55 1.67 3.47
CA CYS A 110 10.58 0.83 2.28
C CYS A 110 9.38 1.07 1.37
N VAL A 111 9.62 1.48 0.13
CA VAL A 111 8.60 1.70 -0.89
C VAL A 111 8.66 0.58 -1.93
N PRO A 112 7.55 -0.12 -2.23
CA PRO A 112 7.50 -1.10 -3.31
C PRO A 112 7.85 -0.46 -4.66
N ALA A 113 8.69 -1.13 -5.45
CA ALA A 113 9.17 -0.59 -6.73
C ALA A 113 8.04 -0.37 -7.73
N GLU A 114 6.88 -1.01 -7.58
CA GLU A 114 5.69 -0.75 -8.39
C GLU A 114 5.23 0.72 -8.29
N TRP A 115 5.38 1.35 -7.13
CA TRP A 115 5.03 2.76 -6.94
C TRP A 115 6.10 3.73 -7.45
N VAL A 116 7.25 3.23 -7.93
CA VAL A 116 8.41 4.05 -8.29
C VAL A 116 8.80 3.86 -9.76
N ASP A 117 8.81 2.61 -10.22
CA ASP A 117 9.33 2.23 -11.53
C ASP A 117 8.20 1.94 -12.54
N ILE A 118 6.92 2.03 -12.16
CA ILE A 118 5.79 2.04 -13.11
C ILE A 118 5.43 3.50 -13.45
N PRO A 119 5.63 3.97 -14.70
CA PRO A 119 5.43 5.37 -15.06
C PRO A 119 4.04 5.93 -14.74
N SER A 120 2.98 5.13 -14.90
CA SER A 120 1.62 5.56 -14.62
C SER A 120 1.28 5.58 -13.13
N TRP A 121 2.12 5.01 -12.26
CA TRP A 121 1.89 4.88 -10.81
C TRP A 121 2.80 5.77 -9.98
N ALA A 122 3.97 6.13 -10.52
CA ALA A 122 4.92 6.99 -9.84
C ALA A 122 4.28 8.28 -9.32
N ALA A 123 4.77 8.72 -8.17
CA ALA A 123 4.22 9.81 -7.40
C ALA A 123 5.29 10.86 -7.14
N ASP A 124 4.85 12.09 -6.91
CA ASP A 124 5.74 13.20 -6.57
C ASP A 124 6.29 13.00 -5.16
N TYR A 125 5.43 12.57 -4.22
CA TYR A 125 5.80 12.31 -2.83
C TYR A 125 5.37 10.93 -2.33
N TYR A 126 6.19 10.38 -1.43
CA TYR A 126 5.98 9.10 -0.76
C TYR A 126 5.94 9.32 0.74
N LEU A 127 4.83 8.97 1.37
CA LEU A 127 4.54 9.21 2.78
C LEU A 127 4.73 7.91 3.56
N ALA A 128 5.54 7.99 4.61
CA ALA A 128 5.81 6.88 5.51
C ALA A 128 4.75 6.86 6.62
N VAL A 129 3.93 5.81 6.62
CA VAL A 129 2.81 5.68 7.54
C VAL A 129 3.05 4.52 8.48
N GLN A 130 2.96 4.78 9.79
CA GLN A 130 2.88 3.76 10.82
C GLN A 130 1.43 3.61 11.25
N MET A 131 1.00 2.38 11.48
CA MET A 131 -0.33 2.09 12.02
C MET A 131 -0.20 1.24 13.27
N ASN A 132 -1.03 1.55 14.27
CA ASN A 132 -1.29 0.67 15.38
C ASN A 132 -2.73 0.18 15.27
N LEU A 133 -2.89 -1.13 15.10
CA LEU A 133 -4.18 -1.83 15.04
C LEU A 133 -4.28 -2.89 16.14
N GLU A 134 -3.36 -2.83 17.11
CA GLU A 134 -3.24 -3.75 18.23
C GLU A 134 -3.37 -2.96 19.53
N GLY A 135 -4.54 -3.02 20.19
CA GLY A 135 -4.72 -2.47 21.53
C GLY A 135 -6.07 -1.80 21.76
N ASP A 136 -6.09 -0.94 22.79
CA ASP A 136 -7.28 -0.15 23.17
C ASP A 136 -7.42 1.15 22.35
N GLU A 137 -6.33 1.58 21.69
CA GLU A 137 -6.26 2.79 20.87
C GLU A 137 -5.64 2.46 19.50
N ASP A 138 -6.48 2.53 18.46
CA ASP A 138 -6.05 2.37 17.08
C ASP A 138 -5.76 3.73 16.45
N TRP A 139 -4.62 3.84 15.78
CA TRP A 139 -4.18 5.11 15.22
C TRP A 139 -3.32 4.90 13.98
N LEU A 140 -3.25 5.95 13.16
CA LEU A 140 -2.26 6.08 12.10
C LEU A 140 -1.36 7.28 12.35
N ARG A 141 -0.11 7.18 11.92
CA ARG A 141 0.90 8.23 12.06
C ARG A 141 1.70 8.38 10.79
N ILE A 142 1.73 9.57 10.23
CA ILE A 142 2.63 9.91 9.14
C ILE A 142 3.89 10.49 9.77
N TRP A 143 4.95 9.68 9.77
CA TRP A 143 6.18 9.99 10.50
C TRP A 143 7.25 10.66 9.63
N GLY A 144 7.03 10.70 8.32
CA GLY A 144 7.81 11.50 7.39
C GLY A 144 7.38 11.28 5.95
N PHE A 145 7.99 12.04 5.04
CA PHE A 145 7.82 11.87 3.61
C PHE A 145 9.14 12.07 2.87
N THR A 146 9.16 11.66 1.61
CA THR A 146 10.27 11.89 0.69
C THR A 146 9.74 12.18 -0.71
N THR A 147 10.64 12.60 -1.60
CA THR A 147 10.36 12.89 -2.99
C THR A 147 10.79 11.72 -3.87
N TYR A 148 10.30 11.68 -5.11
CA TYR A 148 10.72 10.68 -6.08
C TYR A 148 12.25 10.61 -6.23
N ASP A 149 12.88 11.76 -6.47
CA ASP A 149 14.32 11.83 -6.73
C ASP A 149 15.15 11.38 -5.54
N LYS A 150 14.74 11.78 -4.32
CA LYS A 150 15.43 11.35 -3.10
C LYS A 150 15.27 9.85 -2.87
N LEU A 151 14.08 9.30 -3.11
CA LEU A 151 13.84 7.85 -3.03
C LEU A 151 14.67 7.05 -4.04
N LYS A 152 14.82 7.55 -5.27
CA LYS A 152 15.66 6.91 -6.31
C LYS A 152 17.15 6.90 -5.97
N GLN A 153 17.61 7.82 -5.13
CA GLN A 153 18.98 7.84 -4.60
C GLN A 153 19.18 6.85 -3.43
N GLY A 154 18.08 6.33 -2.87
CA GLY A 154 18.11 5.34 -1.80
C GLY A 154 18.62 3.96 -2.24
N LYS A 155 18.56 2.99 -1.32
CA LYS A 155 19.01 1.63 -1.58
C LYS A 155 17.92 0.85 -2.32
N LYS A 156 18.22 0.35 -3.51
CA LYS A 156 17.36 -0.58 -4.24
C LYS A 156 17.59 -2.02 -3.77
N ASP A 157 16.57 -2.65 -3.21
CA ASP A 157 16.54 -4.09 -2.97
C ASP A 157 15.97 -4.81 -4.20
N GLN A 158 16.86 -5.48 -4.95
CA GLN A 158 16.49 -6.24 -6.14
C GLN A 158 15.74 -7.53 -5.82
N LEU A 159 15.94 -8.12 -4.64
CA LEU A 159 15.26 -9.36 -4.25
C LEU A 159 13.83 -9.08 -3.81
N GLN A 160 13.61 -7.97 -3.12
CA GLN A 160 12.27 -7.58 -2.68
C GLN A 160 11.55 -6.68 -3.68
N HIS A 161 12.22 -6.16 -4.71
CA HIS A 161 11.66 -5.12 -5.58
C HIS A 161 11.16 -3.92 -4.76
N SER A 162 12.05 -3.30 -3.97
CA SER A 162 11.74 -2.12 -3.17
C SER A 162 12.89 -1.12 -3.17
N TYR A 163 12.57 0.13 -2.84
CA TYR A 163 13.53 1.19 -2.53
C TYR A 163 13.45 1.48 -1.04
N SER A 164 14.60 1.71 -0.40
CA SER A 164 14.63 2.04 1.01
C SER A 164 15.47 3.28 1.31
N LEU A 165 15.00 4.07 2.27
CA LEU A 165 15.68 5.23 2.83
C LEU A 165 15.74 5.12 4.35
N ASP A 166 16.81 5.64 4.94
CA ASP A 166 16.91 5.78 6.39
C ASP A 166 15.98 6.91 6.85
N SER A 167 15.51 6.88 8.10
CA SER A 167 14.59 7.90 8.63
C SER A 167 15.15 9.32 8.56
N GLN A 168 16.47 9.46 8.74
CA GLN A 168 17.20 10.74 8.66
C GLN A 168 17.12 11.39 7.28
N ASP A 169 16.81 10.61 6.23
CA ASP A 169 16.63 11.11 4.86
C ASP A 169 15.17 11.49 4.57
N LEU A 170 14.25 11.29 5.51
CA LEU A 170 12.86 11.72 5.40
C LEU A 170 12.66 13.10 6.02
N ILE A 171 11.69 13.83 5.46
CA ILE A 171 11.23 15.10 6.01
C ILE A 171 10.04 14.80 6.91
N GLU A 172 10.15 15.07 8.21
CA GLU A 172 9.13 14.70 9.20
C GLU A 172 7.81 15.48 9.05
N SER A 173 7.90 16.78 8.72
CA SER A 173 6.75 17.69 8.80
C SER A 173 6.04 17.85 7.46
N LEU A 174 4.79 17.39 7.37
CA LEU A 174 3.96 17.57 6.17
C LEU A 174 3.76 19.04 5.77
N ASN A 175 3.85 19.98 6.71
CA ASN A 175 3.80 21.41 6.38
C ASN A 175 4.88 21.83 5.39
N ILE A 176 6.05 21.17 5.43
CA ILE A 176 7.13 21.41 4.46
C ILE A 176 6.74 20.90 3.07
N LEU A 177 6.00 19.78 3.00
CA LEU A 177 5.45 19.26 1.74
C LEU A 177 4.51 20.30 1.11
N TRP A 178 3.58 20.83 1.89
CA TRP A 178 2.59 21.82 1.43
C TRP A 178 3.25 23.11 0.95
N VAL A 179 4.18 23.67 1.73
CA VAL A 179 4.96 24.85 1.33
C VAL A 179 5.79 24.55 0.08
N GLY A 180 6.37 23.36 -0.02
CA GLY A 180 7.13 22.91 -1.20
C GLY A 180 6.30 22.95 -2.47
N ARG A 181 5.07 22.41 -2.43
CA ARG A 181 4.13 22.41 -3.57
C ARG A 181 3.84 23.82 -4.09
N GLU A 182 3.70 24.80 -3.21
CA GLU A 182 3.37 26.18 -3.60
C GLU A 182 4.57 26.98 -4.10
N VAL A 183 5.72 26.85 -3.44
CA VAL A 183 6.87 27.72 -3.66
C VAL A 183 7.81 27.17 -4.74
N CYS A 184 7.93 25.84 -4.84
CA CYS A 184 8.81 25.18 -5.81
C CYS A 184 8.19 23.83 -6.19
N PRO A 185 7.15 23.82 -7.06
CA PRO A 185 6.52 22.57 -7.48
C PRO A 185 7.57 21.66 -8.10
N GLU A 186 7.65 20.42 -7.61
CA GLU A 186 8.60 19.45 -8.14
C GLU A 186 8.28 19.12 -9.60
N GLU A 187 9.34 18.83 -10.36
CA GLU A 187 9.17 18.27 -11.70
C GLU A 187 8.56 16.88 -11.59
N LYS A 188 7.62 16.57 -12.47
CA LYS A 188 7.00 15.24 -12.49
C LYS A 188 8.08 14.16 -12.66
N PRO A 189 7.98 13.05 -11.93
CA PRO A 189 8.93 11.95 -12.02
C PRO A 189 9.20 11.52 -13.47
N THR A 190 10.47 11.57 -13.88
CA THR A 190 10.88 11.03 -15.18
C THR A 190 11.19 9.53 -15.03
N VAL A 191 10.17 8.71 -15.24
CA VAL A 191 10.27 7.24 -15.11
C VAL A 191 10.57 6.59 -16.46
N ALA A 192 11.52 5.65 -16.48
CA ALA A 192 11.85 4.90 -17.68
C ALA A 192 10.64 4.09 -18.21
N PRO A 193 10.42 4.03 -19.54
CA PRO A 193 9.31 3.27 -20.09
C PRO A 193 9.47 1.78 -19.82
N LEU A 194 8.34 1.12 -19.54
CA LEU A 194 8.28 -0.33 -19.34
C LEU A 194 8.37 -1.08 -20.68
N PRO A 195 8.89 -2.33 -20.67
CA PRO A 195 8.85 -3.16 -21.87
C PRO A 195 7.41 -3.46 -22.27
N THR A 196 7.17 -3.53 -23.58
CA THR A 196 5.87 -3.96 -24.10
C THR A 196 5.76 -5.48 -24.01
N LEU A 197 4.74 -5.96 -23.29
CA LEU A 197 4.39 -7.38 -23.28
C LEU A 197 3.49 -7.72 -24.47
N ALA A 198 3.82 -8.80 -25.18
CA ALA A 198 2.91 -9.36 -26.17
C ALA A 198 1.69 -9.99 -25.47
N THR A 199 0.50 -9.91 -26.07
CA THR A 199 -0.74 -10.46 -25.49
C THR A 199 -0.61 -11.92 -25.08
N GLN A 200 -0.01 -12.76 -25.93
CA GLN A 200 0.21 -14.18 -25.64
C GLN A 200 1.11 -14.38 -24.41
N GLN A 201 2.14 -13.54 -24.24
CA GLN A 201 3.02 -13.59 -23.07
C GLN A 201 2.27 -13.14 -21.81
N ALA A 202 1.47 -12.08 -21.89
CA ALA A 202 0.64 -11.64 -20.78
C ALA A 202 -0.35 -12.72 -20.34
N GLU A 203 -1.01 -13.41 -21.28
CA GLU A 203 -1.92 -14.52 -20.98
C GLU A 203 -1.23 -15.69 -20.27
N GLN A 204 -0.01 -16.05 -20.69
CA GLN A 204 0.81 -17.07 -20.02
C GLN A 204 1.16 -16.66 -18.59
N LEU A 205 1.59 -15.41 -18.39
CA LEU A 205 1.92 -14.88 -17.06
C LEU A 205 0.67 -14.84 -16.17
N LEU A 206 -0.48 -14.43 -16.69
CA LEU A 206 -1.75 -14.44 -15.94
C LEU A 206 -2.12 -15.87 -15.48
N ALA A 207 -1.99 -16.87 -16.35
CA ALA A 207 -2.24 -18.27 -15.99
C ALA A 207 -1.28 -18.79 -14.91
N GLN A 208 -0.01 -18.38 -14.95
CA GLN A 208 1.00 -18.74 -13.96
C GLN A 208 0.78 -18.03 -12.62
N LEU A 209 0.59 -16.70 -12.64
CA LEU A 209 0.50 -15.86 -11.43
C LEU A 209 -0.86 -15.97 -10.73
N SER A 210 -1.87 -16.51 -11.43
CA SER A 210 -3.19 -16.73 -10.83
C SER A 210 -3.23 -17.89 -9.85
N GLN A 211 -2.26 -18.82 -9.92
CA GLN A 211 -2.23 -20.03 -9.10
C GLN A 211 -2.37 -19.72 -7.59
N PRO A 212 -3.20 -20.49 -6.85
CA PRO A 212 -3.41 -20.26 -5.43
C PRO A 212 -2.10 -20.28 -4.66
N THR A 213 -1.85 -19.21 -3.93
CA THR A 213 -0.63 -18.99 -3.15
C THR A 213 -1.03 -18.26 -1.87
N PRO A 214 -0.40 -18.55 -0.71
CA PRO A 214 -0.71 -17.86 0.53
C PRO A 214 -0.13 -16.43 0.59
N TYR A 215 0.68 -16.04 -0.40
CA TYR A 215 1.36 -14.74 -0.48
C TYR A 215 1.22 -14.12 -1.88
N SER A 216 1.68 -12.87 -2.03
CA SER A 216 1.66 -12.13 -3.30
C SER A 216 2.62 -12.78 -4.32
N PRO A 217 2.23 -12.91 -5.60
CA PRO A 217 3.10 -13.47 -6.64
C PRO A 217 4.14 -12.46 -7.17
N ARG A 218 4.31 -11.28 -6.54
CA ARG A 218 5.14 -10.18 -7.04
C ARG A 218 6.61 -10.53 -7.31
N LEU A 219 7.12 -11.57 -6.65
CA LEU A 219 8.53 -11.99 -6.73
C LEU A 219 8.73 -13.26 -7.57
N THR A 220 7.67 -13.77 -8.23
CA THR A 220 7.73 -15.03 -8.98
C THR A 220 8.33 -14.87 -10.38
N ILE A 221 8.35 -13.65 -10.92
CA ILE A 221 8.85 -13.32 -12.25
C ILE A 221 9.74 -12.06 -12.20
N PRO A 222 10.55 -11.80 -13.23
CA PRO A 222 11.34 -10.56 -13.31
C PRO A 222 10.47 -9.31 -13.19
N PHE A 223 11.00 -8.30 -12.48
CA PHE A 223 10.25 -7.08 -12.17
C PHE A 223 9.71 -6.39 -13.42
N GLU A 224 10.46 -6.38 -14.53
CA GLU A 224 10.03 -5.67 -15.75
C GLU A 224 8.78 -6.30 -16.36
N GLN A 225 8.65 -7.62 -16.30
CA GLN A 225 7.44 -8.33 -16.75
C GLN A 225 6.28 -8.11 -15.78
N TRP A 226 6.58 -8.15 -14.48
CA TRP A 226 5.59 -7.87 -13.42
C TRP A 226 5.02 -6.45 -13.54
N ALA A 227 5.90 -5.45 -13.62
CA ALA A 227 5.56 -4.05 -13.76
C ALA A 227 4.77 -3.78 -15.04
N ALA A 228 5.19 -4.34 -16.19
CA ALA A 228 4.46 -4.20 -17.44
C ALA A 228 3.06 -4.83 -17.38
N LEU A 229 2.91 -5.96 -16.67
CA LEU A 229 1.61 -6.60 -16.47
C LEU A 229 0.69 -5.74 -15.58
N LEU A 230 1.22 -5.19 -14.49
CA LEU A 230 0.45 -4.34 -13.57
C LEU A 230 0.12 -2.96 -14.14
N ALA A 231 0.99 -2.38 -14.96
CA ALA A 231 0.77 -1.09 -15.60
C ALA A 231 -0.48 -1.11 -16.51
N ASN A 232 -0.77 -2.27 -17.10
CA ASN A 232 -1.99 -2.48 -17.88
C ASN A 232 -3.17 -2.81 -16.97
N GLU A 233 -4.13 -1.89 -16.88
CA GLU A 233 -5.32 -2.06 -16.04
C GLU A 233 -6.12 -3.32 -16.38
N GLN A 234 -6.29 -3.65 -17.66
CA GLN A 234 -7.07 -4.82 -18.06
C GLN A 234 -6.42 -6.11 -17.57
N TRP A 235 -5.10 -6.25 -17.73
CA TRP A 235 -4.37 -7.43 -17.25
C TRP A 235 -4.33 -7.50 -15.73
N ARG A 236 -4.12 -6.37 -15.05
CA ARG A 236 -4.20 -6.30 -13.58
C ARG A 236 -5.56 -6.76 -13.05
N GLN A 237 -6.65 -6.29 -13.65
CA GLN A 237 -7.99 -6.73 -13.27
C GLN A 237 -8.23 -8.21 -13.59
N GLN A 238 -7.75 -8.70 -14.74
CA GLN A 238 -7.81 -10.13 -15.07
C GLN A 238 -7.05 -10.99 -14.05
N LEU A 239 -5.85 -10.58 -13.63
CA LEU A 239 -5.08 -11.27 -12.60
C LEU A 239 -5.87 -11.37 -11.30
N TYR A 240 -6.40 -10.25 -10.81
CA TYR A 240 -7.22 -10.20 -9.60
C TYR A 240 -8.43 -11.15 -9.69
N GLN A 241 -9.19 -11.08 -10.78
CA GLN A 241 -10.38 -11.93 -10.97
C GLN A 241 -10.03 -13.42 -11.09
N GLN A 242 -8.94 -13.76 -11.76
CA GLN A 242 -8.49 -15.15 -11.88
C GLN A 242 -8.05 -15.71 -10.54
N ARG A 243 -7.27 -14.95 -9.75
CA ARG A 243 -6.86 -15.33 -8.39
C ARG A 243 -8.06 -15.56 -7.49
N LEU A 244 -9.04 -14.65 -7.49
CA LEU A 244 -10.29 -14.82 -6.72
C LEU A 244 -11.04 -16.11 -7.08
N ARG A 245 -11.15 -16.42 -8.38
CA ARG A 245 -11.82 -17.65 -8.84
C ARG A 245 -11.07 -18.89 -8.37
N GLN A 246 -9.75 -18.91 -8.50
CA GLN A 246 -8.94 -20.06 -8.13
C GLN A 246 -8.93 -20.30 -6.63
N SER A 247 -8.90 -19.25 -5.80
CA SER A 247 -9.02 -19.39 -4.34
C SER A 247 -10.35 -20.01 -3.90
N ARG A 248 -11.45 -19.65 -4.56
CA ARG A 248 -12.78 -20.25 -4.29
C ARG A 248 -12.86 -21.74 -4.67
N ILE A 249 -12.12 -22.14 -5.70
CA ILE A 249 -12.03 -23.55 -6.14
C ILE A 249 -11.10 -24.35 -5.21
N ALA A 250 -10.02 -23.72 -4.73
CA ALA A 250 -9.00 -24.35 -3.89
C ALA A 250 -9.42 -24.56 -2.42
N THR A 251 -10.54 -23.98 -1.97
CA THR A 251 -11.18 -24.32 -0.69
C THR A 251 -12.19 -25.46 -0.85
N PRO A 252 -11.81 -26.74 -0.70
CA PRO A 252 -12.74 -27.70 -0.12
C PRO A 252 -12.94 -27.31 1.35
N SER A 253 -14.18 -27.40 1.82
CA SER A 253 -14.57 -27.23 3.22
C SER A 253 -13.86 -28.25 4.11
N GLN A 254 -12.60 -28.02 4.43
CA GLN A 254 -11.89 -28.71 5.51
C GLN A 254 -12.16 -27.89 6.77
N PRO A 255 -12.77 -28.48 7.82
CA PRO A 255 -12.98 -27.76 9.07
C PRO A 255 -11.63 -27.28 9.60
N PRO A 256 -11.57 -26.10 10.24
CA PRO A 256 -10.33 -25.60 10.82
C PRO A 256 -9.79 -26.66 11.78
N VAL A 257 -8.55 -27.11 11.53
CA VAL A 257 -7.86 -28.02 12.45
C VAL A 257 -7.65 -27.25 13.74
N SER A 258 -8.39 -27.62 14.78
CA SER A 258 -8.15 -27.10 16.12
C SER A 258 -6.76 -27.56 16.56
N LEU A 259 -5.85 -26.60 16.76
CA LEU A 259 -4.50 -26.91 17.28
C LEU A 259 -4.56 -27.63 18.63
N ARG A 260 -5.63 -27.42 19.42
CA ARG A 260 -5.90 -28.21 20.63
C ARG A 260 -6.17 -29.68 20.33
N GLN A 261 -7.00 -29.97 19.31
CA GLN A 261 -7.32 -31.35 18.92
C GLN A 261 -6.11 -32.08 18.31
N TRP A 262 -5.22 -31.35 17.63
CA TRP A 262 -3.97 -31.93 17.15
C TRP A 262 -3.01 -32.26 18.30
N LEU A 263 -2.90 -31.39 19.30
CA LEU A 263 -2.06 -31.59 20.48
C LEU A 263 -2.53 -32.76 21.36
N GLU A 264 -3.84 -32.95 21.48
CA GLU A 264 -4.44 -34.07 22.22
C GLU A 264 -4.13 -35.44 21.58
N GLY A 265 -3.79 -35.51 20.29
CA GLY A 265 -3.46 -36.75 19.59
C GLY A 265 -1.97 -37.11 19.54
N ILE A 266 -1.08 -36.29 20.12
CA ILE A 266 0.38 -36.50 20.10
C ILE A 266 0.91 -36.95 21.47
N VAL A 267 0.14 -36.74 22.52
CA VAL A 267 0.49 -37.19 23.87
C VAL A 267 -0.21 -38.51 24.14
N GLU A 268 0.37 -39.61 23.65
CA GLU A 268 0.23 -40.96 24.22
C GLU A 268 1.58 -41.46 24.75
#